data_AF-A0A7D8YU30-F1
#
_entry.id   AF-A0A7D8YU30-F1
#
_cell.length_a   1.000
_cell.length_b   1.000
_cell.length_c   1.000
_cell.angle_alpha   90.00
_cell.angle_beta   90.00
_cell.angle_gamma   90.00
#
_symmetry.space_group_name_H-M   'P 1'
#
loop_
_entity.id
_entity.type
_entity.pdbx_description
1 polymer ?
#
loop_
_entity_poly.entity_id
_entity_poly.type
_entity_poly.pdbx_seq_one_letter_code
_entity_poly.pdbx_strand_id
1 'polypeptide(L)'
;MEIPPIPSISDLEPLDIDTPPEIYLSPRNPPPRGTPPDTAYPRHSTTPSMSSDRRRTPVIPSPSKQPSRPLDPHQQQSSKQQSTPKKRSLGLPWWITGTTRLDSIDSEVEQLIRTQEDKINELTKLLYEKTEAIKSKSEDHLKDKAYEKQHFQDEWQRRENDIQQQYQQIGVRMNETIQGLQLQVQELASHRNEIQEKYNTLFRRQQEESFKQMETGRWLPREESRVQADFERIRIQMRSWAKGAAVKNIAAIQNIEEEQHTSLMASLSCVVVFENNQLPRGLSTPKGPSLLLNALLAHDVYASLFGNPFFFLNGNLKDGPVGDGLDNSLKKIYNLALASNVEDAHVWRSQTLRLLSPPLRAGNTDGEQSLHQWTEGMIAEVAELHASRFAASSARYLIDANTASIKKLNSIYQEAASVSYMLWTRKIAMRLETLSTMGSPVFEVDDPRLKPHAMVHPDDHNDKLKGRQITLIVHPLLQVYGTDEGKDYDKARVWVPAEVWFETR
;
A
#
# COMPACT_ATOMS: atom_id res chain seq x y z
N MET A 1 -30.15 -4.32 -33.60
CA MET A 1 -28.92 -4.08 -32.82
C MET A 1 -29.37 -3.63 -31.45
N GLU A 2 -29.37 -4.54 -30.50
CA GLU A 2 -29.71 -4.22 -29.11
C GLU A 2 -28.43 -3.80 -28.38
N ILE A 3 -28.51 -2.71 -27.64
CA ILE A 3 -27.40 -2.19 -26.84
C ILE A 3 -27.51 -2.86 -25.46
N PRO A 4 -26.47 -3.55 -24.95
CA PRO A 4 -26.55 -4.21 -23.65
C PRO A 4 -26.64 -3.17 -22.51
N PRO A 5 -27.30 -3.51 -21.39
CA PRO A 5 -27.44 -2.60 -20.26
C PRO A 5 -26.09 -2.36 -19.56
N ILE A 6 -25.92 -1.14 -19.04
CA ILE A 6 -24.76 -0.74 -18.24
C ILE A 6 -24.94 -1.37 -16.83
N PRO A 7 -23.91 -2.05 -16.27
CA PRO A 7 -24.00 -2.68 -14.96
C PRO A 7 -24.12 -1.66 -13.82
N SER A 8 -24.67 -2.11 -12.68
CA SER A 8 -24.92 -1.28 -11.50
C SER A 8 -23.63 -1.02 -10.71
N ILE A 9 -23.54 0.16 -10.09
CA ILE A 9 -22.38 0.58 -9.27
C ILE A 9 -22.19 -0.30 -8.01
N SER A 10 -23.19 -1.12 -7.66
CA SER A 10 -23.12 -2.08 -6.54
C SER A 10 -22.22 -3.29 -6.77
N ASP A 11 -21.80 -3.56 -8.02
CA ASP A 11 -21.04 -4.78 -8.39
C ASP A 11 -19.52 -4.53 -8.53
N LEU A 12 -19.00 -3.41 -7.99
CA LEU A 12 -17.57 -3.12 -7.96
C LEU A 12 -16.93 -3.72 -6.69
N GLU A 13 -16.11 -4.75 -6.87
CA GLU A 13 -15.22 -5.25 -5.81
C GLU A 13 -14.31 -4.13 -5.29
N PRO A 14 -14.00 -4.09 -3.98
CA PRO A 14 -13.11 -3.08 -3.44
C PRO A 14 -11.70 -3.25 -4.00
N LEU A 15 -11.14 -2.18 -4.59
CA LEU A 15 -9.77 -2.17 -5.07
C LEU A 15 -8.80 -2.47 -3.92
N ASP A 16 -7.95 -3.48 -4.12
CA ASP A 16 -6.83 -3.81 -3.25
C ASP A 16 -5.72 -2.75 -3.43
N ILE A 17 -5.56 -1.89 -2.42
CA ILE A 17 -4.63 -0.75 -2.44
C ILE A 17 -3.18 -1.19 -2.09
N ASP A 18 -2.98 -2.40 -1.57
CA ASP A 18 -1.68 -2.87 -1.10
C ASP A 18 -0.84 -3.60 -2.18
N THR A 19 -1.26 -3.57 -3.45
CA THR A 19 -0.45 -4.08 -4.57
C THR A 19 0.59 -3.04 -5.04
N PRO A 20 1.90 -3.22 -4.79
CA PRO A 20 2.93 -2.31 -5.30
C PRO A 20 3.07 -2.44 -6.83
N PRO A 21 3.40 -1.35 -7.56
CA PRO A 21 3.49 -1.39 -9.01
C PRO A 21 4.65 -2.27 -9.49
N GLU A 22 4.33 -3.28 -10.31
CA GLU A 22 5.33 -4.10 -10.99
C GLU A 22 6.22 -3.24 -11.90
N ILE A 23 7.52 -3.18 -11.58
CA ILE A 23 8.52 -2.60 -12.47
C ILE A 23 8.77 -3.60 -13.60
N TYR A 24 8.19 -3.33 -14.77
CA TYR A 24 8.49 -4.05 -16.01
C TYR A 24 9.99 -4.02 -16.32
N LEU A 25 10.70 -5.11 -16.01
CA LEU A 25 12.05 -5.37 -16.48
C LEU A 25 12.00 -6.32 -17.68
N SER A 26 12.39 -5.82 -18.85
CA SER A 26 12.45 -6.61 -20.09
C SER A 26 13.41 -7.82 -19.96
N PRO A 27 13.17 -8.93 -20.68
CA PRO A 27 13.94 -10.15 -20.52
C PRO A 27 15.38 -9.99 -21.01
N ARG A 28 16.36 -10.31 -20.15
CA ARG A 28 17.78 -10.38 -20.53
C ARG A 28 18.16 -11.83 -20.82
N ASN A 29 18.62 -12.09 -22.05
CA ASN A 29 18.98 -13.43 -22.51
C ASN A 29 20.05 -14.12 -21.63
N PRO A 30 19.99 -15.46 -21.46
CA PRO A 30 20.99 -16.23 -20.74
C PRO A 30 22.32 -16.35 -21.53
N PRO A 31 23.47 -16.48 -20.85
CA PRO A 31 24.77 -16.62 -21.50
C PRO A 31 25.08 -18.07 -21.93
N PRO A 32 25.94 -18.27 -22.94
CA PRO A 32 26.41 -19.60 -23.33
C PRO A 32 27.47 -20.15 -22.36
N ARG A 33 27.53 -21.49 -22.24
CA ARG A 33 28.55 -22.21 -21.46
C ARG A 33 29.94 -22.11 -22.10
N GLY A 34 30.98 -21.99 -21.27
CA GLY A 34 32.38 -22.21 -21.64
C GLY A 34 33.18 -22.70 -20.42
N THR A 35 33.94 -23.78 -20.61
CA THR A 35 34.80 -24.45 -19.59
C THR A 35 36.25 -23.88 -19.61
N PRO A 36 37.11 -24.20 -18.62
CA PRO A 36 38.22 -23.34 -18.19
C PRO A 36 39.53 -23.56 -18.97
N PRO A 37 40.58 -22.76 -18.66
CA PRO A 37 41.75 -23.37 -18.00
C PRO A 37 42.42 -22.52 -16.89
N ASP A 38 43.31 -23.17 -16.13
CA ASP A 38 44.21 -22.58 -15.13
C ASP A 38 45.21 -21.55 -15.72
N THR A 39 45.62 -20.54 -14.91
CA THR A 39 47.03 -20.45 -14.43
C THR A 39 47.27 -19.36 -13.38
N ALA A 40 48.34 -19.56 -12.63
CA ALA A 40 48.70 -18.94 -11.35
C ALA A 40 49.34 -17.53 -11.37
N TYR A 41 49.48 -17.01 -10.14
CA TYR A 41 50.37 -15.96 -9.60
C TYR A 41 49.93 -14.49 -9.57
N PRO A 42 50.22 -13.76 -8.45
CA PRO A 42 49.81 -12.38 -8.24
C PRO A 42 50.93 -11.36 -8.42
N ARG A 43 50.57 -10.11 -8.72
CA ARG A 43 51.25 -8.87 -8.30
C ARG A 43 50.41 -7.66 -8.71
N HIS A 44 50.33 -6.67 -7.83
CA HIS A 44 50.41 -5.21 -8.07
C HIS A 44 49.95 -4.51 -6.78
N SER A 45 50.83 -3.80 -6.07
CA SER A 45 51.32 -2.44 -6.38
C SER A 45 50.32 -1.37 -5.97
N THR A 46 50.54 -0.82 -4.78
CA THR A 46 49.88 0.36 -4.21
C THR A 46 50.36 1.65 -4.87
N THR A 47 49.42 2.53 -5.22
CA THR A 47 49.62 3.99 -5.28
C THR A 47 48.30 4.70 -4.96
N PRO A 48 48.30 5.77 -4.13
CA PRO A 48 47.12 6.60 -3.91
C PRO A 48 47.03 7.73 -4.94
N SER A 49 45.81 8.12 -5.30
CA SER A 49 45.55 9.33 -6.10
C SER A 49 44.69 10.30 -5.29
N MET A 50 45.20 11.52 -5.09
CA MET A 50 44.42 12.63 -4.56
C MET A 50 43.64 13.30 -5.69
N SER A 51 42.40 13.70 -5.44
CA SER A 51 41.74 14.74 -6.24
C SER A 51 40.89 15.62 -5.35
N SER A 52 41.01 16.93 -5.58
CA SER A 52 40.44 18.00 -4.79
C SER A 52 39.14 18.56 -5.40
N ASP A 53 38.52 19.44 -4.62
CA ASP A 53 37.43 20.35 -4.97
C ASP A 53 37.20 20.68 -6.46
N ARG A 54 35.92 20.70 -6.86
CA ARG A 54 35.41 21.86 -7.62
C ARG A 54 33.92 22.11 -7.47
N ARG A 55 33.58 23.27 -6.91
CA ARG A 55 32.27 23.92 -7.02
C ARG A 55 31.92 24.18 -8.51
N ARG A 56 30.64 24.06 -8.88
CA ARG A 56 30.02 24.90 -9.93
C ARG A 56 28.48 24.85 -9.90
N THR A 57 27.88 26.04 -9.79
CA THR A 57 26.48 26.33 -10.14
C THR A 57 26.33 26.60 -11.64
N PRO A 58 25.12 26.39 -12.18
CA PRO A 58 24.48 27.33 -13.11
C PRO A 58 23.07 27.69 -12.60
N VAL A 59 22.63 28.96 -12.53
CA VAL A 59 22.45 29.98 -13.59
C VAL A 59 21.27 29.67 -14.52
N ILE A 60 20.25 30.52 -14.41
CA ILE A 60 18.98 30.57 -15.17
C ILE A 60 19.21 31.15 -16.56
N PRO A 61 18.45 30.72 -17.58
CA PRO A 61 18.10 31.57 -18.71
C PRO A 61 16.59 31.68 -18.96
N SER A 62 16.07 32.90 -18.94
CA SER A 62 14.85 33.25 -19.70
C SER A 62 15.23 33.50 -21.16
N PRO A 63 14.29 33.32 -22.11
CA PRO A 63 14.14 34.39 -23.10
C PRO A 63 12.68 34.72 -23.45
N SER A 64 12.52 35.96 -23.90
CA SER A 64 11.29 36.54 -24.43
C SER A 64 11.07 36.20 -25.91
N LYS A 65 9.82 36.28 -26.40
CA LYS A 65 9.40 37.15 -27.53
C LYS A 65 7.94 36.97 -27.99
N GLN A 66 7.26 38.11 -28.13
CA GLN A 66 6.14 38.38 -29.06
C GLN A 66 6.62 38.26 -30.53
N PRO A 67 5.76 38.22 -31.60
CA PRO A 67 4.57 39.09 -31.77
C PRO A 67 3.38 38.57 -32.64
N SER A 68 2.45 39.49 -32.92
CA SER A 68 1.61 39.62 -34.13
C SER A 68 0.14 39.12 -34.12
N ARG A 69 -0.77 40.11 -34.06
CA ARG A 69 -2.08 40.20 -34.76
C ARG A 69 -1.90 40.01 -36.29
N PRO A 70 -2.95 39.75 -37.13
CA PRO A 70 -4.23 40.49 -37.13
C PRO A 70 -5.52 39.80 -37.68
N LEU A 71 -6.61 40.60 -37.69
CA LEU A 71 -7.75 40.64 -38.65
C LEU A 71 -8.81 39.50 -38.71
N ASP A 72 -10.00 39.86 -38.22
CA ASP A 72 -11.35 39.60 -38.79
C ASP A 72 -11.52 40.22 -40.22
N PRO A 73 -12.66 40.06 -40.95
CA PRO A 73 -13.83 39.19 -40.74
C PRO A 73 -14.26 38.41 -42.01
N HIS A 74 -15.25 37.50 -41.89
CA HIS A 74 -16.46 37.48 -42.77
C HIS A 74 -17.39 36.29 -42.46
N GLN A 75 -18.70 36.54 -42.44
CA GLN A 75 -19.71 35.52 -42.75
C GLN A 75 -20.69 36.12 -43.76
N GLN A 76 -20.74 35.55 -44.96
CA GLN A 76 -21.71 35.93 -46.00
C GLN A 76 -22.91 34.98 -45.97
N GLN A 77 -24.11 35.52 -46.15
CA GLN A 77 -25.26 34.76 -46.62
C GLN A 77 -25.71 35.27 -48.00
N SER A 78 -26.10 34.30 -48.82
CA SER A 78 -26.66 34.42 -50.16
C SER A 78 -27.41 33.11 -50.41
N SER A 79 -28.54 33.03 -51.14
CA SER A 79 -29.23 34.03 -51.97
C SER A 79 -30.57 33.44 -52.49
N LYS A 80 -31.30 34.21 -53.33
CA LYS A 80 -32.32 33.76 -54.34
C LYS A 80 -33.75 33.45 -53.85
N GLN A 81 -34.83 33.72 -54.62
CA GLN A 81 -35.00 34.52 -55.87
C GLN A 81 -36.50 34.79 -56.19
N GLN A 82 -36.76 35.85 -56.99
CA GLN A 82 -37.86 35.98 -58.00
C GLN A 82 -39.33 36.06 -57.49
N SER A 83 -40.28 36.70 -58.19
CA SER A 83 -40.29 37.42 -59.49
C SER A 83 -41.36 38.53 -59.54
N THR A 84 -41.26 39.43 -60.54
CA THR A 84 -42.33 40.34 -61.01
C THR A 84 -42.80 39.87 -62.40
N PRO A 85 -43.92 40.35 -63.03
CA PRO A 85 -43.87 41.67 -63.71
C PRO A 85 -45.20 42.43 -64.01
N LYS A 86 -45.08 43.76 -64.15
CA LYS A 86 -45.67 44.68 -65.16
C LYS A 86 -47.04 44.38 -65.82
N LYS A 87 -47.92 45.41 -65.83
CA LYS A 87 -48.31 46.25 -67.01
C LYS A 87 -49.36 47.29 -66.54
N ARG A 88 -49.70 48.41 -67.20
CA ARG A 88 -49.13 49.39 -68.17
C ARG A 88 -50.35 50.14 -68.76
N SER A 89 -50.19 51.38 -69.23
CA SER A 89 -51.12 52.11 -70.14
C SER A 89 -52.45 52.61 -69.54
N LEU A 90 -53.11 53.69 -69.99
CA LEU A 90 -52.86 54.70 -71.05
C LEU A 90 -53.79 55.93 -70.79
N GLY A 91 -53.51 57.14 -71.33
CA GLY A 91 -54.52 58.23 -71.38
C GLY A 91 -54.02 59.67 -71.11
N LEU A 92 -53.54 60.34 -72.16
CA LEU A 92 -53.25 61.79 -72.28
C LEU A 92 -54.38 62.46 -73.14
N PRO A 93 -54.40 63.77 -73.51
CA PRO A 93 -53.82 65.03 -72.97
C PRO A 93 -54.80 66.27 -73.04
N TRP A 94 -54.25 67.52 -72.99
CA TRP A 94 -54.69 68.78 -73.66
C TRP A 94 -55.83 69.66 -73.06
N TRP A 95 -56.01 70.97 -73.36
CA TRP A 95 -55.15 72.04 -73.96
C TRP A 95 -55.55 73.47 -73.43
N ILE A 96 -54.60 74.38 -73.09
CA ILE A 96 -54.14 75.66 -73.78
C ILE A 96 -55.01 76.95 -73.62
N THR A 97 -54.36 78.09 -73.21
CA THR A 97 -54.75 79.55 -73.27
C THR A 97 -56.04 80.05 -72.56
N GLY A 98 -56.24 81.29 -72.13
CA GLY A 98 -55.50 82.57 -72.25
C GLY A 98 -56.46 83.80 -72.13
N THR A 99 -56.04 84.81 -71.33
CA THR A 99 -56.31 86.28 -71.49
C THR A 99 -57.73 86.91 -71.59
N THR A 100 -57.99 87.84 -70.65
CA THR A 100 -58.66 89.18 -70.75
C THR A 100 -60.17 89.41 -71.07
N ARG A 101 -60.88 89.93 -70.04
CA ARG A 101 -61.61 91.25 -69.94
C ARG A 101 -62.98 91.52 -70.64
N LEU A 102 -63.97 91.97 -69.82
CA LEU A 102 -65.23 92.76 -70.06
C LEU A 102 -66.52 92.11 -70.66
N ASP A 103 -67.56 92.02 -69.80
CA ASP A 103 -69.04 92.24 -69.88
C ASP A 103 -70.07 91.51 -70.84
N SER A 104 -71.12 90.90 -70.21
CA SER A 104 -72.61 90.96 -70.52
C SER A 104 -73.44 89.88 -71.34
N ILE A 105 -74.23 89.01 -70.65
CA ILE A 105 -75.63 88.43 -70.94
C ILE A 105 -75.87 87.29 -72.02
N ASP A 106 -76.94 86.42 -72.08
CA ASP A 106 -77.64 85.45 -71.14
C ASP A 106 -78.78 84.54 -71.81
N SER A 107 -79.27 83.46 -71.13
CA SER A 107 -80.58 82.68 -71.16
C SER A 107 -81.11 81.74 -72.33
N GLU A 108 -80.99 80.37 -72.24
CA GLU A 108 -81.92 79.37 -72.93
C GLU A 108 -81.88 77.84 -72.49
N VAL A 109 -81.44 77.43 -71.29
CA VAL A 109 -80.87 76.05 -71.07
C VAL A 109 -81.78 74.91 -70.53
N GLU A 110 -83.01 75.14 -70.03
CA GLU A 110 -83.59 74.25 -68.99
C GLU A 110 -84.32 72.95 -69.40
N GLN A 111 -84.73 72.72 -70.65
CA GLN A 111 -85.77 71.71 -70.94
C GLN A 111 -85.31 70.23 -71.08
N LEU A 112 -84.06 69.95 -71.46
CA LEU A 112 -83.58 68.59 -71.79
C LEU A 112 -83.50 67.64 -70.57
N ILE A 113 -83.55 68.19 -69.37
CA ILE A 113 -83.12 67.55 -68.12
C ILE A 113 -84.03 66.38 -67.69
N ARG A 114 -85.35 66.43 -67.98
CA ARG A 114 -86.34 65.56 -67.33
C ARG A 114 -86.38 64.11 -67.82
N THR A 115 -86.33 63.86 -69.13
CA THR A 115 -86.56 62.51 -69.68
C THR A 115 -85.43 61.52 -69.38
N GLN A 116 -84.25 62.00 -68.98
CA GLN A 116 -83.17 61.12 -68.50
C GLN A 116 -83.43 60.57 -67.09
N GLU A 117 -84.29 61.21 -66.28
CA GLU A 117 -84.48 60.87 -64.86
C GLU A 117 -85.15 59.50 -64.64
N ASP A 118 -86.17 59.13 -65.43
CA ASP A 118 -86.95 57.91 -65.17
C ASP A 118 -86.19 56.60 -65.46
N LYS A 119 -85.42 56.54 -66.56
CA LYS A 119 -84.59 55.35 -66.85
C LYS A 119 -83.42 55.20 -65.88
N ILE A 120 -82.95 56.31 -65.32
CA ILE A 120 -81.99 56.28 -64.22
C ILE A 120 -82.64 55.62 -62.99
N ASN A 121 -83.89 55.97 -62.64
CA ASN A 121 -84.59 55.41 -61.48
C ASN A 121 -84.74 53.88 -61.51
N GLU A 122 -85.15 53.28 -62.64
CA GLU A 122 -85.37 51.82 -62.70
C GLU A 122 -84.06 51.02 -62.65
N LEU A 123 -83.03 51.44 -63.38
CA LEU A 123 -81.71 50.82 -63.32
C LEU A 123 -81.07 50.99 -61.94
N THR A 124 -81.28 52.13 -61.27
CA THR A 124 -80.86 52.33 -59.87
C THR A 124 -81.47 51.28 -58.94
N LYS A 125 -82.75 50.91 -59.11
CA LYS A 125 -83.39 49.87 -58.27
C LYS A 125 -82.79 48.47 -58.49
N LEU A 126 -82.62 48.05 -59.74
CA LEU A 126 -82.11 46.70 -60.03
C LEU A 126 -80.60 46.56 -59.70
N LEU A 127 -79.85 47.65 -59.84
CA LEU A 127 -78.48 47.74 -59.30
C LEU A 127 -78.50 47.60 -57.77
N TYR A 128 -79.40 48.31 -57.07
CA TYR A 128 -79.52 48.28 -55.61
C TYR A 128 -79.70 46.85 -55.05
N GLU A 129 -80.66 46.08 -55.59
CA GLU A 129 -80.92 44.70 -55.15
C GLU A 129 -79.72 43.77 -55.37
N LYS A 130 -79.02 43.89 -56.51
CA LYS A 130 -77.79 43.13 -56.76
C LYS A 130 -76.63 43.57 -55.87
N THR A 131 -76.48 44.86 -55.58
CA THR A 131 -75.46 45.32 -54.64
C THR A 131 -75.70 44.78 -53.24
N GLU A 132 -76.95 44.73 -52.75
CA GLU A 132 -77.24 44.17 -51.42
C GLU A 132 -76.99 42.64 -51.36
N ALA A 133 -77.32 41.88 -52.42
CA ALA A 133 -77.02 40.44 -52.46
C ALA A 133 -75.51 40.13 -52.53
N ILE A 134 -74.74 40.94 -53.28
CA ILE A 134 -73.28 40.84 -53.33
C ILE A 134 -72.67 41.23 -51.98
N LYS A 135 -73.17 42.31 -51.37
CA LYS A 135 -72.76 42.82 -50.06
C LYS A 135 -72.99 41.77 -48.97
N SER A 136 -74.19 41.20 -48.86
CA SER A 136 -74.49 40.10 -47.92
C SER A 136 -73.53 38.90 -48.07
N LYS A 137 -73.31 38.39 -49.30
CA LYS A 137 -72.34 37.31 -49.50
C LYS A 137 -70.90 37.72 -49.21
N SER A 138 -70.54 38.98 -49.44
CA SER A 138 -69.22 39.50 -49.06
C SER A 138 -69.08 39.60 -47.55
N GLU A 139 -70.13 40.01 -46.83
CA GLU A 139 -70.15 40.12 -45.37
C GLU A 139 -70.00 38.76 -44.71
N ASP A 140 -70.70 37.72 -45.20
CA ASP A 140 -70.58 36.37 -44.64
C ASP A 140 -69.20 35.75 -44.94
N HIS A 141 -68.67 35.89 -46.16
CA HIS A 141 -67.29 35.46 -46.47
C HIS A 141 -66.22 36.23 -45.70
N LEU A 142 -66.48 37.50 -45.35
CA LEU A 142 -65.62 38.30 -44.48
C LEU A 142 -65.72 37.86 -43.01
N LYS A 143 -66.90 37.45 -42.53
CA LYS A 143 -67.08 36.87 -41.18
C LYS A 143 -66.36 35.54 -41.05
N ASP A 144 -66.50 34.63 -42.02
CA ASP A 144 -65.82 33.33 -42.02
C ASP A 144 -64.29 33.52 -42.01
N LYS A 145 -63.76 34.40 -42.88
CA LYS A 145 -62.32 34.74 -42.87
C LYS A 145 -61.86 35.44 -41.60
N ALA A 146 -62.70 36.26 -40.98
CA ALA A 146 -62.38 36.86 -39.69
C ALA A 146 -62.33 35.80 -38.58
N TYR A 147 -63.24 34.84 -38.60
CA TYR A 147 -63.28 33.70 -37.68
C TYR A 147 -62.08 32.76 -37.86
N GLU A 148 -61.75 32.37 -39.09
CA GLU A 148 -60.54 31.56 -39.38
C GLU A 148 -59.27 32.28 -38.92
N LYS A 149 -59.15 33.59 -39.20
CA LYS A 149 -58.01 34.40 -38.77
C LYS A 149 -57.93 34.49 -37.25
N GLN A 150 -59.06 34.68 -36.57
CA GLN A 150 -59.10 34.73 -35.11
C GLN A 150 -58.72 33.37 -34.50
N HIS A 151 -59.28 32.26 -35.00
CA HIS A 151 -58.94 30.91 -34.57
C HIS A 151 -57.44 30.61 -34.73
N PHE A 152 -56.86 30.95 -35.88
CA PHE A 152 -55.42 30.78 -36.13
C PHE A 152 -54.57 31.66 -35.19
N GLN A 153 -55.02 32.89 -34.90
CA GLN A 153 -54.34 33.78 -33.98
C GLN A 153 -54.41 33.27 -32.52
N ASP A 154 -55.55 32.73 -32.09
CA ASP A 154 -55.72 32.10 -30.78
C ASP A 154 -54.90 30.81 -30.64
N GLU A 155 -54.84 29.95 -31.67
CA GLU A 155 -53.95 28.79 -31.70
C GLU A 155 -52.48 29.18 -31.63
N TRP A 156 -52.07 30.20 -32.39
CA TRP A 156 -50.69 30.68 -32.38
C TRP A 156 -50.31 31.23 -31.01
N GLN A 157 -51.20 32.03 -30.38
CA GLN A 157 -50.97 32.58 -29.05
C GLN A 157 -50.87 31.47 -27.98
N ARG A 158 -51.66 30.38 -28.10
CA ARG A 158 -51.54 29.20 -27.21
C ARG A 158 -50.19 28.52 -27.38
N ARG A 159 -49.75 28.23 -28.62
CA ARG A 159 -48.45 27.60 -28.88
C ARG A 159 -47.27 28.44 -28.41
N GLU A 160 -47.33 29.76 -28.59
CA GLU A 160 -46.32 30.69 -28.10
C GLU A 160 -46.24 30.64 -26.56
N ASN A 161 -47.38 30.66 -25.86
CA ASN A 161 -47.44 30.52 -24.41
C ASN A 161 -46.90 29.15 -23.93
N ASP A 162 -47.27 28.05 -24.59
CA ASP A 162 -46.79 26.69 -24.28
C ASP A 162 -45.26 26.59 -24.43
N ILE A 163 -44.72 27.15 -25.52
CA ILE A 163 -43.26 27.22 -25.79
C ILE A 163 -42.55 28.04 -24.71
N GLN A 164 -43.09 29.21 -24.35
CA GLN A 164 -42.53 30.03 -23.27
C GLN A 164 -42.56 29.31 -21.92
N GLN A 165 -43.63 28.58 -21.61
CA GLN A 165 -43.73 27.77 -20.40
C GLN A 165 -42.70 26.63 -20.39
N GLN A 166 -42.48 25.95 -21.53
CA GLN A 166 -41.44 24.92 -21.66
C GLN A 166 -40.03 25.51 -21.46
N TYR A 167 -39.73 26.66 -22.06
CA TYR A 167 -38.44 27.34 -21.83
C TYR A 167 -38.21 27.70 -20.36
N GLN A 168 -39.24 28.17 -19.66
CA GLN A 168 -39.17 28.44 -18.22
C GLN A 168 -38.92 27.15 -17.42
N GLN A 169 -39.65 26.07 -17.68
CA GLN A 169 -39.46 24.78 -17.01
C GLN A 169 -38.06 24.19 -17.24
N ILE A 170 -37.56 24.26 -18.48
CA ILE A 170 -36.18 23.84 -18.81
C ILE A 170 -35.16 24.70 -18.05
N GLY A 171 -35.37 26.02 -18.00
CA GLY A 171 -34.51 26.95 -17.26
C GLY A 171 -34.45 26.62 -15.75
N VAL A 172 -35.59 26.37 -15.11
CA VAL A 172 -35.65 25.96 -13.69
C VAL A 172 -34.91 24.64 -13.48
N ARG A 173 -35.26 23.59 -14.23
CA ARG A 173 -34.66 22.26 -14.08
C ARG A 173 -33.15 22.25 -14.34
N MET A 174 -32.69 23.04 -15.31
CA MET A 174 -31.26 23.21 -15.59
C MET A 174 -30.55 23.93 -14.44
N ASN A 175 -31.16 24.96 -13.84
CA ASN A 175 -30.60 25.66 -12.69
C ASN A 175 -30.53 24.77 -11.44
N GLU A 176 -31.58 23.98 -11.16
CA GLU A 176 -31.59 22.96 -10.09
C GLU A 176 -30.46 21.93 -10.29
N THR A 177 -30.27 21.45 -11.53
CA THR A 177 -29.19 20.51 -11.87
C THR A 177 -27.81 21.15 -11.66
N ILE A 178 -27.62 22.41 -12.07
CA ILE A 178 -26.38 23.16 -11.86
C ILE A 178 -26.09 23.33 -10.37
N GLN A 179 -27.08 23.68 -9.55
CA GLN A 179 -26.94 23.81 -8.10
C GLN A 179 -26.59 22.47 -7.44
N GLY A 180 -27.25 21.37 -7.83
CA GLY A 180 -26.94 20.03 -7.34
C GLY A 180 -25.51 19.60 -7.66
N LEU A 181 -25.04 19.84 -8.89
CA LEU A 181 -23.66 19.56 -9.30
C LEU A 181 -22.64 20.46 -8.56
N GLN A 182 -22.97 21.74 -8.32
CA GLN A 182 -22.11 22.64 -7.54
C GLN A 182 -21.94 22.16 -6.09
N LEU A 183 -23.02 21.69 -5.45
CA LEU A 183 -22.97 21.10 -4.12
C LEU A 183 -22.08 19.84 -4.08
N GLN A 184 -22.25 18.92 -5.04
CA GLN A 184 -21.40 17.71 -5.14
C GLN A 184 -19.92 18.05 -5.37
N VAL A 185 -19.61 19.03 -6.21
CA VAL A 185 -18.22 19.49 -6.43
C VAL A 185 -17.63 20.08 -5.15
N GLN A 186 -18.43 20.83 -4.37
CA GLN A 186 -18.00 21.40 -3.09
C GLN A 186 -17.77 20.30 -2.02
N GLU A 187 -18.65 19.31 -1.95
CA GLU A 187 -18.53 18.16 -1.04
C GLU A 187 -17.28 17.32 -1.36
N LEU A 188 -17.08 16.96 -2.64
CA LEU A 188 -15.89 16.24 -3.09
C LEU A 188 -14.59 17.04 -2.86
N ALA A 189 -14.62 18.36 -3.03
CA ALA A 189 -13.47 19.21 -2.71
C ALA A 189 -13.17 19.22 -1.20
N SER A 190 -14.20 19.27 -0.36
CA SER A 190 -14.05 19.17 1.11
C SER A 190 -13.45 17.82 1.52
N HIS A 191 -13.99 16.72 0.99
CA HIS A 191 -13.51 15.37 1.31
C HIS A 191 -12.08 15.12 0.82
N ARG A 192 -11.74 15.63 -0.37
CA ARG A 192 -10.35 15.60 -0.88
C ARG A 192 -9.39 16.35 0.04
N ASN A 193 -9.78 17.52 0.55
CA ASN A 193 -8.97 18.29 1.48
C ASN A 193 -8.79 17.54 2.81
N GLU A 194 -9.84 16.93 3.35
CA GLU A 194 -9.78 16.12 4.58
C GLU A 194 -8.83 14.91 4.43
N ILE A 195 -8.89 14.20 3.30
CA ILE A 195 -7.96 13.11 2.98
C ILE A 195 -6.52 13.64 2.87
N GLN A 196 -6.31 14.78 2.20
CA GLN A 196 -5.00 15.38 2.05
C GLN A 196 -4.42 15.82 3.40
N GLU A 197 -5.23 16.38 4.30
CA GLU A 197 -4.80 16.74 5.66
C GLU A 197 -4.44 15.51 6.50
N LYS A 198 -5.25 14.43 6.43
CA LYS A 198 -4.92 13.15 7.08
C LYS A 198 -3.60 12.58 6.56
N TYR A 199 -3.40 12.56 5.24
CA TYR A 199 -2.14 12.10 4.63
C TYR A 199 -0.95 12.96 5.05
N ASN A 200 -1.08 14.29 4.98
CA ASN A 200 -0.03 15.23 5.40
C ASN A 200 0.30 15.05 6.90
N THR A 201 -0.70 14.78 7.74
CA THR A 201 -0.52 14.54 9.19
C THR A 201 0.21 13.23 9.45
N LEU A 202 -0.14 12.15 8.73
CA LEU A 202 0.58 10.87 8.80
C LEU A 202 2.02 11.00 8.32
N PHE A 203 2.24 11.63 7.16
CA PHE A 203 3.57 11.87 6.61
C PHE A 203 4.43 12.70 7.57
N ARG A 204 3.87 13.78 8.14
CA ARG A 204 4.56 14.60 9.14
C ARG A 204 4.87 13.81 10.42
N ARG A 205 3.94 12.98 10.92
CA ARG A 205 4.20 12.11 12.08
C ARG A 205 5.35 11.14 11.78
N GLN A 206 5.30 10.45 10.65
CA GLN A 206 6.35 9.51 10.21
C GLN A 206 7.71 10.21 10.03
N GLN A 207 7.70 11.46 9.53
CA GLN A 207 8.91 12.27 9.39
C GLN A 207 9.46 12.74 10.75
N GLU A 208 8.61 13.17 11.68
CA GLU A 208 9.00 13.50 13.06
C GLU A 208 9.51 12.28 13.84
N GLU A 209 8.92 11.11 13.63
CA GLU A 209 9.39 9.83 14.18
C GLU A 209 10.77 9.46 13.61
N SER A 210 10.94 9.58 12.28
CA SER A 210 12.24 9.40 11.61
C SER A 210 13.30 10.38 12.13
N PHE A 211 12.94 11.65 12.39
CA PHE A 211 13.86 12.63 12.95
C PHE A 211 14.21 12.37 14.42
N LYS A 212 13.26 11.92 15.25
CA LYS A 212 13.56 11.47 16.64
C LYS A 212 14.49 10.25 16.63
N GLN A 213 14.32 9.33 15.69
CA GLN A 213 15.25 8.21 15.48
C GLN A 213 16.64 8.72 15.01
N MET A 214 16.70 9.78 14.18
CA MET A 214 17.96 10.45 13.79
C MET A 214 18.66 11.21 14.92
N GLU A 215 17.94 11.80 15.88
CA GLU A 215 18.57 12.37 17.10
C GLU A 215 19.27 11.28 17.92
N THR A 216 18.72 10.05 17.93
CA THR A 216 19.42 8.85 18.41
C THR A 216 20.39 8.21 17.40
N GLY A 217 20.78 8.91 16.32
CA GLY A 217 21.53 8.42 15.15
C GLY A 217 22.95 7.86 15.40
N ARG A 218 23.35 7.71 16.67
CA ARG A 218 24.40 6.78 17.08
C ARG A 218 23.97 5.31 16.86
N TRP A 219 22.68 5.01 17.04
CA TRP A 219 22.11 3.67 17.11
C TRP A 219 20.78 3.55 16.36
N LEU A 220 20.85 3.31 15.05
CA LEU A 220 19.67 2.96 14.25
C LEU A 220 19.36 1.46 14.42
N PRO A 221 18.11 1.06 14.71
CA PRO A 221 17.69 -0.33 14.71
C PRO A 221 17.92 -0.99 13.33
N ARG A 222 18.27 -2.28 13.30
CA ARG A 222 18.23 -3.04 12.05
C ARG A 222 16.78 -3.27 11.63
N GLU A 223 16.54 -3.18 10.32
CA GLU A 223 15.30 -3.59 9.66
C GLU A 223 14.89 -5.01 10.11
N GLU A 224 13.60 -5.19 10.41
CA GLU A 224 13.06 -6.45 10.95
C GLU A 224 13.21 -7.63 9.97
N SER A 225 13.13 -7.36 8.67
CA SER A 225 13.42 -8.33 7.59
C SER A 225 14.86 -8.88 7.67
N ARG A 226 15.84 -8.05 8.04
CA ARG A 226 17.24 -8.50 8.21
C ARG A 226 17.40 -9.33 9.48
N VAL A 227 16.67 -9.00 10.55
CA VAL A 227 16.64 -9.79 11.78
C VAL A 227 16.07 -11.19 11.51
N GLN A 228 14.96 -11.29 10.77
CA GLN A 228 14.40 -12.58 10.35
C GLN A 228 15.37 -13.37 9.45
N ALA A 229 16.07 -12.71 8.53
CA ALA A 229 17.09 -13.34 7.69
C ALA A 229 18.32 -13.82 8.49
N ASP A 230 18.72 -13.08 9.53
CA ASP A 230 19.77 -13.51 10.47
C ASP A 230 19.33 -14.79 11.21
N PHE A 231 18.10 -14.85 11.74
CA PHE A 231 17.58 -16.05 12.40
C PHE A 231 17.46 -17.28 11.47
N GLU A 232 16.92 -17.12 10.27
CA GLU A 232 16.79 -18.25 9.32
C GLU A 232 18.18 -18.74 8.87
N ARG A 233 19.18 -17.85 8.75
CA ARG A 233 20.57 -18.25 8.46
C ARG A 233 21.17 -19.09 9.59
N ILE A 234 21.04 -18.67 10.85
CA ILE A 234 21.52 -19.45 12.01
C ILE A 234 20.78 -20.80 12.07
N ARG A 235 19.46 -20.82 11.84
CA ARG A 235 18.64 -22.06 11.75
C ARG A 235 19.12 -23.02 10.67
N ILE A 236 19.41 -22.54 9.47
CA ILE A 236 19.97 -23.34 8.38
C ILE A 236 21.35 -23.90 8.76
N GLN A 237 22.21 -23.11 9.42
CA GLN A 237 23.50 -23.58 9.90
C GLN A 237 23.37 -24.67 10.96
N MET A 238 22.53 -24.49 11.98
CA MET A 238 22.25 -25.50 13.02
C MET A 238 21.78 -26.82 12.39
N ARG A 239 20.77 -26.76 11.50
CA ARG A 239 20.23 -27.94 10.81
C ARG A 239 21.29 -28.63 9.94
N SER A 240 22.10 -27.86 9.22
CA SER A 240 23.17 -28.39 8.36
C SER A 240 24.31 -29.02 9.17
N TRP A 241 24.67 -28.43 10.30
CA TRP A 241 25.66 -28.98 11.23
C TRP A 241 25.16 -30.27 11.86
N ALA A 242 23.97 -30.27 12.46
CA ALA A 242 23.41 -31.44 13.12
C ALA A 242 23.23 -32.62 12.15
N LYS A 243 22.82 -32.37 10.89
CA LYS A 243 22.74 -33.40 9.85
C LYS A 243 24.09 -34.03 9.50
N GLY A 244 25.19 -33.28 9.60
CA GLY A 244 26.55 -33.78 9.33
C GLY A 244 27.25 -34.37 10.55
N ALA A 245 26.94 -33.86 11.74
CA ALA A 245 27.58 -34.22 13.01
C ALA A 245 26.85 -35.35 13.77
N ALA A 246 25.61 -35.68 13.44
CA ALA A 246 24.85 -36.69 14.19
C ALA A 246 25.25 -38.14 13.88
N VAL A 247 25.15 -39.00 14.89
CA VAL A 247 25.25 -40.46 14.73
C VAL A 247 24.17 -40.99 13.77
N LYS A 248 24.55 -41.93 12.89
CA LYS A 248 23.68 -42.40 11.80
C LYS A 248 22.60 -43.40 12.21
N ASN A 249 22.68 -43.95 13.42
CA ASN A 249 21.79 -45.02 13.90
C ASN A 249 21.40 -44.76 15.36
N ILE A 250 20.08 -44.74 15.63
CA ILE A 250 19.54 -44.57 16.99
C ILE A 250 19.98 -45.70 17.94
N ALA A 251 20.28 -46.90 17.41
CA ALA A 251 20.76 -48.03 18.22
C ALA A 251 22.12 -47.74 18.90
N ALA A 252 22.93 -46.80 18.38
CA ALA A 252 24.14 -46.35 19.06
C ALA A 252 23.84 -45.67 20.41
N ILE A 253 22.66 -45.04 20.53
CA ILE A 253 22.18 -44.36 21.74
C ILE A 253 21.56 -45.36 22.72
N GLN A 254 21.00 -46.47 22.23
CA GLN A 254 20.44 -47.54 23.06
C GLN A 254 21.53 -48.40 23.74
N ASN A 255 22.76 -48.36 23.24
CA ASN A 255 23.89 -49.15 23.73
C ASN A 255 24.83 -48.37 24.67
N ILE A 256 24.46 -47.16 25.11
CA ILE A 256 25.23 -46.41 26.11
C ILE A 256 24.90 -46.86 27.53
N GLU A 257 25.82 -46.61 28.46
CA GLU A 257 25.67 -46.93 29.88
C GLU A 257 24.44 -46.23 30.51
N GLU A 258 23.80 -46.87 31.49
CA GLU A 258 22.50 -46.45 32.03
C GLU A 258 22.50 -45.02 32.61
N GLU A 259 23.59 -44.62 33.28
CA GLU A 259 23.78 -43.24 33.78
C GLU A 259 23.85 -42.23 32.62
N GLN A 260 24.57 -42.59 31.56
CA GLN A 260 24.75 -41.78 30.35
C GLN A 260 23.45 -41.63 29.58
N HIS A 261 22.67 -42.72 29.47
CA HIS A 261 21.34 -42.73 28.89
C HIS A 261 20.37 -41.85 29.70
N THR A 262 20.37 -41.98 31.02
CA THR A 262 19.53 -41.15 31.92
C THR A 262 19.85 -39.66 31.77
N SER A 263 21.14 -39.31 31.70
CA SER A 263 21.59 -37.93 31.49
C SER A 263 21.20 -37.36 30.11
N LEU A 264 21.26 -38.18 29.05
CA LEU A 264 20.78 -37.79 27.73
C LEU A 264 19.27 -37.59 27.70
N MET A 265 18.49 -38.50 28.30
CA MET A 265 17.02 -38.39 28.34
C MET A 265 16.56 -37.18 29.17
N ALA A 266 17.25 -36.87 30.28
CA ALA A 266 17.03 -35.64 31.03
C ALA A 266 17.27 -34.39 30.15
N SER A 267 18.36 -34.36 29.37
CA SER A 267 18.65 -33.25 28.45
C SER A 267 17.60 -33.14 27.34
N LEU A 268 17.15 -34.28 26.79
CA LEU A 268 16.12 -34.34 25.75
C LEU A 268 14.73 -33.91 26.25
N SER A 269 14.44 -34.01 27.56
CA SER A 269 13.15 -33.57 28.12
C SER A 269 12.87 -32.07 27.95
N CYS A 270 13.91 -31.27 27.72
CA CYS A 270 13.80 -29.85 27.40
C CYS A 270 13.20 -29.57 26.00
N VAL A 271 13.15 -30.59 25.13
CA VAL A 271 12.72 -30.47 23.71
C VAL A 271 11.78 -31.57 23.22
N VAL A 272 11.77 -32.76 23.83
CA VAL A 272 10.92 -33.92 23.50
C VAL A 272 9.90 -34.19 24.62
N VAL A 273 8.65 -34.46 24.26
CA VAL A 273 7.66 -35.11 25.13
C VAL A 273 7.84 -36.63 25.05
N PHE A 274 8.11 -37.28 26.18
CA PHE A 274 8.28 -38.72 26.28
C PHE A 274 6.95 -39.45 26.51
N GLU A 275 6.71 -40.55 25.80
CA GLU A 275 5.63 -41.49 26.11
C GLU A 275 6.23 -42.73 26.79
N ASN A 276 5.75 -43.08 28.00
CA ASN A 276 6.23 -44.25 28.77
C ASN A 276 7.77 -44.32 28.95
N ASN A 277 8.42 -43.16 29.18
CA ASN A 277 9.88 -43.01 29.24
C ASN A 277 10.64 -43.44 27.97
N GLN A 278 9.97 -43.46 26.81
CA GLN A 278 10.56 -43.78 25.51
C GLN A 278 10.39 -42.62 24.53
N LEU A 279 11.33 -42.51 23.58
CA LEU A 279 11.23 -41.58 22.47
C LEU A 279 10.05 -41.96 21.56
N PRO A 280 9.29 -40.97 21.03
CA PRO A 280 8.32 -41.18 19.96
C PRO A 280 8.89 -42.06 18.83
N ARG A 281 8.07 -42.97 18.28
CA ARG A 281 8.52 -44.01 17.34
C ARG A 281 9.12 -43.41 16.06
N GLY A 282 8.56 -42.31 15.55
CA GLY A 282 9.07 -41.59 14.39
C GLY A 282 10.47 -40.97 14.60
N LEU A 283 10.86 -40.73 15.86
CA LEU A 283 12.21 -40.29 16.22
C LEU A 283 13.21 -41.45 16.35
N SER A 284 12.75 -42.71 16.30
CA SER A 284 13.63 -43.90 16.19
C SER A 284 14.11 -44.18 14.75
N THR A 285 13.80 -43.30 13.79
CA THR A 285 14.26 -43.41 12.41
C THR A 285 15.73 -42.97 12.25
N PRO A 286 16.43 -43.34 11.14
CA PRO A 286 17.81 -42.89 10.89
C PRO A 286 18.01 -41.36 10.80
N LYS A 287 16.92 -40.59 10.63
CA LYS A 287 16.95 -39.11 10.69
C LYS A 287 16.81 -38.57 12.11
N GLY A 288 16.25 -39.37 13.03
CA GLY A 288 15.98 -39.04 14.42
C GLY A 288 17.16 -38.39 15.16
N PRO A 289 18.35 -39.02 15.21
CA PRO A 289 19.52 -38.44 15.88
C PRO A 289 19.86 -37.02 15.41
N SER A 290 19.77 -36.76 14.10
CA SER A 290 20.04 -35.43 13.54
C SER A 290 18.98 -34.39 13.89
N LEU A 291 17.72 -34.81 14.04
CA LEU A 291 16.62 -33.95 14.42
C LEU A 291 16.68 -33.61 15.92
N LEU A 292 16.97 -34.61 16.76
CA LEU A 292 17.19 -34.45 18.21
C LEU A 292 18.41 -33.57 18.51
N LEU A 293 19.53 -33.78 17.81
CA LEU A 293 20.73 -32.96 17.96
C LEU A 293 20.50 -31.51 17.53
N ASN A 294 19.73 -31.28 16.45
CA ASN A 294 19.33 -29.93 16.04
C ASN A 294 18.43 -29.25 17.09
N ALA A 295 17.47 -30.00 17.65
CA ALA A 295 16.58 -29.50 18.70
C ALA A 295 17.33 -29.10 19.97
N LEU A 296 18.24 -29.95 20.46
CA LEU A 296 19.10 -29.63 21.61
C LEU A 296 19.99 -28.41 21.34
N LEU A 297 20.60 -28.33 20.15
CA LEU A 297 21.44 -27.19 19.77
C LEU A 297 20.63 -25.89 19.72
N ALA A 298 19.45 -25.92 19.11
CA ALA A 298 18.56 -24.77 19.07
C ALA A 298 18.09 -24.36 20.48
N HIS A 299 17.77 -25.31 21.34
CA HIS A 299 17.42 -25.03 22.73
C HIS A 299 18.57 -24.35 23.48
N ASP A 300 19.79 -24.90 23.44
CA ASP A 300 20.94 -24.32 24.14
C ASP A 300 21.29 -22.92 23.63
N VAL A 301 21.41 -22.76 22.30
CA VAL A 301 21.72 -21.45 21.65
C VAL A 301 20.69 -20.39 22.03
N TYR A 302 19.39 -20.71 21.97
CA TYR A 302 18.35 -19.72 22.28
C TYR A 302 18.28 -19.44 23.78
N ALA A 303 18.32 -20.47 24.63
CA ALA A 303 18.21 -20.30 26.08
C ALA A 303 19.41 -19.57 26.68
N SER A 304 20.63 -19.88 26.25
CA SER A 304 21.86 -19.27 26.76
C SER A 304 22.08 -17.84 26.25
N LEU A 305 21.97 -17.62 24.93
CA LEU A 305 22.32 -16.34 24.32
C LEU A 305 21.14 -15.39 24.23
N PHE A 306 19.95 -15.87 23.82
CA PHE A 306 18.76 -15.03 23.62
C PHE A 306 17.85 -14.95 24.85
N GLY A 307 18.11 -15.74 25.90
CA GLY A 307 17.38 -15.72 27.18
C GLY A 307 17.94 -14.75 28.25
N ASN A 308 19.09 -14.11 27.99
CA ASN A 308 19.72 -13.17 28.94
C ASN A 308 20.39 -11.99 28.22
N PRO A 309 19.98 -10.73 28.42
CA PRO A 309 20.66 -9.57 27.82
C PRO A 309 22.13 -9.40 28.22
N PHE A 310 22.56 -10.01 29.33
CA PHE A 310 23.90 -9.87 29.89
C PHE A 310 24.75 -11.13 29.74
N PHE A 311 24.38 -12.08 28.87
CA PHE A 311 25.01 -13.41 28.77
C PHE A 311 26.56 -13.38 28.69
N PHE A 312 27.12 -12.41 27.98
CA PHE A 312 28.56 -12.22 27.77
C PHE A 312 29.32 -11.73 29.02
N LEU A 313 28.62 -11.27 30.06
CA LEU A 313 29.20 -10.83 31.34
C LEU A 313 29.31 -11.95 32.38
N ASN A 314 28.97 -13.19 32.01
CA ASN A 314 29.20 -14.39 32.83
C ASN A 314 30.68 -14.83 32.79
N GLY A 315 31.56 -13.87 33.02
CA GLY A 315 33.00 -14.04 33.04
C GLY A 315 33.47 -14.57 34.38
N ASN A 316 33.28 -15.86 34.63
CA ASN A 316 34.16 -16.59 35.54
C ASN A 316 35.54 -16.75 34.88
N LEU A 317 36.25 -15.61 34.82
CA LEU A 317 37.71 -15.57 34.82
C LEU A 317 38.18 -16.47 35.96
N LYS A 318 39.16 -17.33 35.68
CA LYS A 318 39.33 -18.68 36.26
C LYS A 318 39.53 -18.81 37.78
N ASP A 319 39.61 -17.72 38.55
CA ASP A 319 40.03 -17.71 39.96
C ASP A 319 39.11 -16.88 40.90
N GLY A 320 37.88 -16.56 40.49
CA GLY A 320 36.89 -15.91 41.36
C GLY A 320 36.24 -16.86 42.38
N PRO A 321 35.92 -16.43 43.62
CA PRO A 321 35.08 -17.21 44.52
C PRO A 321 33.69 -17.40 43.90
N VAL A 322 32.98 -18.47 44.29
CA VAL A 322 31.65 -18.86 43.77
C VAL A 322 30.57 -17.86 44.23
N GLY A 323 30.55 -16.69 43.59
CA GLY A 323 29.51 -15.68 43.69
C GLY A 323 28.65 -15.63 42.43
N ASP A 324 27.51 -14.95 42.51
CA ASP A 324 26.71 -14.62 41.33
C ASP A 324 27.54 -13.77 40.35
N GLY A 325 27.63 -14.22 39.11
CA GLY A 325 28.30 -13.49 38.03
C GLY A 325 27.73 -12.08 37.82
N LEU A 326 28.50 -11.22 37.15
CA LEU A 326 28.06 -9.86 36.83
C LEU A 326 26.78 -9.87 35.98
N ASP A 327 26.62 -10.87 35.11
CA ASP A 327 25.40 -11.12 34.36
C ASP A 327 24.19 -11.41 35.26
N ASN A 328 24.32 -12.28 36.27
CA ASN A 328 23.26 -12.56 37.25
C ASN A 328 22.91 -11.31 38.07
N SER A 329 23.92 -10.53 38.46
CA SER A 329 23.73 -9.29 39.22
C SER A 329 22.96 -8.24 38.40
N LEU A 330 23.35 -8.01 37.15
CA LEU A 330 22.64 -7.09 36.24
C LEU A 330 21.25 -7.62 35.84
N LYS A 331 21.09 -8.94 35.66
CA LYS A 331 19.78 -9.58 35.42
C LYS A 331 18.84 -9.44 36.62
N LYS A 332 19.34 -9.52 37.86
CA LYS A 332 18.56 -9.24 39.07
C LYS A 332 18.10 -7.78 39.12
N ILE A 333 18.99 -6.82 38.87
CA ILE A 333 18.65 -5.38 38.79
C ILE A 333 17.61 -5.13 37.70
N TYR A 334 17.78 -5.74 36.52
CA TYR A 334 16.84 -5.65 35.41
C TYR A 334 15.44 -6.19 35.77
N ASN A 335 15.36 -7.35 36.41
CA ASN A 335 14.10 -7.95 36.84
C ASN A 335 13.39 -7.10 37.91
N LEU A 336 14.14 -6.48 38.83
CA LEU A 336 13.59 -5.53 39.80
C LEU A 336 13.07 -4.26 39.12
N ALA A 337 13.78 -3.75 38.11
CA ALA A 337 13.33 -2.61 37.31
C ALA A 337 12.05 -2.95 36.52
N LEU A 338 11.99 -4.13 35.87
CA LEU A 338 10.82 -4.61 35.13
C LEU A 338 9.57 -4.72 36.01
N ALA A 339 9.72 -5.09 37.28
CA ALA A 339 8.63 -5.14 38.24
C ALA A 339 8.11 -3.75 38.70
N SER A 340 8.86 -2.67 38.41
CA SER A 340 8.54 -1.29 38.79
C SER A 340 8.07 -0.45 37.61
N ASN A 341 8.85 -0.42 36.51
CA ASN A 341 8.48 0.21 35.24
C ASN A 341 9.13 -0.56 34.08
N VAL A 342 8.28 -1.19 33.26
CA VAL A 342 8.69 -1.97 32.08
C VAL A 342 9.41 -1.11 31.04
N GLU A 343 8.91 0.10 30.74
CA GLU A 343 9.50 0.98 29.72
C GLU A 343 10.92 1.42 30.13
N ASP A 344 11.07 1.94 31.35
CA ASP A 344 12.37 2.41 31.88
C ASP A 344 13.37 1.27 32.03
N ALA A 345 12.93 0.07 32.46
CA ALA A 345 13.80 -1.09 32.58
C ALA A 345 14.39 -1.51 31.22
N HIS A 346 13.56 -1.51 30.18
CA HIS A 346 13.99 -1.83 28.83
C HIS A 346 14.88 -0.74 28.23
N VAL A 347 14.57 0.54 28.48
CA VAL A 347 15.44 1.69 28.12
C VAL A 347 16.80 1.53 28.78
N TRP A 348 16.84 1.34 30.11
CA TRP A 348 18.07 1.16 30.89
C TRP A 348 18.93 0.03 30.32
N ARG A 349 18.38 -1.19 30.19
CA ARG A 349 19.11 -2.35 29.66
C ARG A 349 19.64 -2.09 28.25
N SER A 350 18.86 -1.43 27.38
CA SER A 350 19.31 -1.09 26.03
C SER A 350 20.45 -0.06 26.04
N GLN A 351 20.39 0.94 26.93
CA GLN A 351 21.41 1.97 27.07
C GLN A 351 22.71 1.40 27.68
N THR A 352 22.62 0.55 28.70
CA THR A 352 23.77 -0.15 29.29
C THR A 352 24.55 -0.93 28.22
N LEU A 353 23.87 -1.71 27.38
CA LEU A 353 24.54 -2.47 26.30
C LEU A 353 25.10 -1.57 25.19
N ARG A 354 24.44 -0.45 24.87
CA ARG A 354 24.95 0.57 23.94
C ARG A 354 26.18 1.33 24.49
N LEU A 355 26.35 1.39 25.81
CA LEU A 355 27.54 1.96 26.47
C LEU A 355 28.69 0.96 26.49
N LEU A 356 28.41 -0.33 26.71
CA LEU A 356 29.43 -1.40 26.74
C LEU A 356 30.02 -1.72 25.36
N SER A 357 29.30 -1.50 24.27
CA SER A 357 29.84 -1.64 22.91
C SER A 357 29.52 -0.38 22.08
N PRO A 358 30.26 0.73 22.25
CA PRO A 358 30.02 1.94 21.47
C PRO A 358 30.28 1.68 19.97
N PRO A 359 29.55 2.30 19.02
CA PRO A 359 29.78 2.07 17.60
C PRO A 359 31.01 2.83 17.12
N LEU A 360 31.88 2.14 16.40
CA LEU A 360 33.14 2.68 15.87
C LEU A 360 32.90 3.69 14.73
N ARG A 361 33.52 4.87 14.85
CA ARG A 361 33.43 6.03 13.96
C ARG A 361 34.73 6.84 14.03
N ALA A 362 34.95 7.70 13.04
CA ALA A 362 36.02 8.69 13.11
C ALA A 362 35.80 9.63 14.31
N GLY A 363 36.77 9.69 15.23
CA GLY A 363 36.72 10.52 16.45
C GLY A 363 36.34 9.80 17.75
N ASN A 364 36.17 8.46 17.76
CA ASN A 364 36.07 7.73 19.03
C ASN A 364 37.37 7.84 19.84
N THR A 365 37.23 7.96 21.16
CA THR A 365 38.38 7.92 22.08
C THR A 365 39.00 6.51 22.14
N ASP A 366 40.28 6.41 22.50
CA ASP A 366 40.96 5.13 22.68
C ASP A 366 40.25 4.23 23.70
N GLY A 367 39.65 4.83 24.74
CA GLY A 367 38.84 4.13 25.73
C GLY A 367 37.55 3.52 25.15
N GLU A 368 36.86 4.22 24.25
CA GLU A 368 35.70 3.67 23.55
C GLU A 368 36.07 2.53 22.59
N GLN A 369 37.17 2.69 21.86
CA GLN A 369 37.67 1.63 20.95
C GLN A 369 38.08 0.39 21.74
N SER A 370 38.78 0.58 22.87
CA SER A 370 39.19 -0.51 23.77
C SER A 370 37.99 -1.20 24.42
N LEU A 371 36.98 -0.44 24.86
CA LEU A 371 35.74 -0.98 25.44
C LEU A 371 34.93 -1.76 24.41
N HIS A 372 34.83 -1.27 23.17
CA HIS A 372 34.20 -2.00 22.07
C HIS A 372 34.90 -3.34 21.80
N GLN A 373 36.21 -3.33 21.61
CA GLN A 373 37.02 -4.54 21.36
C GLN A 373 36.96 -5.52 22.52
N TRP A 374 36.98 -5.04 23.77
CA TRP A 374 36.82 -5.87 24.96
C TRP A 374 35.45 -6.56 24.98
N THR A 375 34.37 -5.83 24.71
CA THR A 375 33.02 -6.41 24.69
C THR A 375 32.83 -7.39 23.53
N GLU A 376 33.34 -7.11 22.32
CA GLU A 376 33.34 -8.09 21.23
C GLU A 376 34.15 -9.35 21.59
N GLY A 377 35.29 -9.19 22.27
CA GLY A 377 36.09 -10.29 22.80
C GLY A 377 35.32 -11.16 23.80
N MET A 378 34.65 -10.55 24.78
CA MET A 378 33.81 -11.25 25.77
C MET A 378 32.66 -12.02 25.11
N ILE A 379 32.00 -11.42 24.09
CA ILE A 379 30.93 -12.09 23.32
C ILE A 379 31.50 -13.32 22.59
N ALA A 380 32.68 -13.21 21.98
CA ALA A 380 33.33 -14.30 21.27
C ALA A 380 33.82 -15.42 22.21
N GLU A 381 34.39 -15.08 23.37
CA GLU A 381 34.84 -16.04 24.38
C GLU A 381 33.66 -16.84 24.95
N VAL A 382 32.57 -16.16 25.32
CA VAL A 382 31.36 -16.83 25.84
C VAL A 382 30.70 -17.70 24.77
N ALA A 383 30.71 -17.28 23.50
CA ALA A 383 30.24 -18.13 22.40
C ALA A 383 31.06 -19.41 22.23
N GLU A 384 32.40 -19.34 22.29
CA GLU A 384 33.28 -20.50 22.23
C GLU A 384 33.13 -21.43 23.45
N LEU A 385 32.94 -20.84 24.64
CA LEU A 385 32.67 -21.56 25.87
C LEU A 385 31.33 -22.33 25.80
N HIS A 386 30.27 -21.72 25.27
CA HIS A 386 28.98 -22.40 25.06
C HIS A 386 29.09 -23.52 24.01
N ALA A 387 29.74 -23.29 22.87
CA ALA A 387 29.99 -24.34 21.89
C ALA A 387 30.75 -25.54 22.48
N SER A 388 31.78 -25.26 23.30
CA SER A 388 32.58 -26.29 23.98
C SER A 388 31.77 -27.04 25.05
N ARG A 389 30.97 -26.33 25.85
CA ARG A 389 30.06 -26.92 26.85
C ARG A 389 29.01 -27.81 26.18
N PHE A 390 28.40 -27.35 25.09
CA PHE A 390 27.43 -28.14 24.33
C PHE A 390 28.05 -29.44 23.78
N ALA A 391 29.23 -29.35 23.17
CA ALA A 391 29.95 -30.53 22.66
C ALA A 391 30.39 -31.51 23.78
N ALA A 392 30.63 -31.03 25.00
CA ALA A 392 30.99 -31.86 26.15
C ALA A 392 29.77 -32.39 26.94
N SER A 393 28.59 -31.80 26.75
CA SER A 393 27.32 -32.17 27.40
C SER A 393 26.82 -33.55 26.98
N SER A 394 25.71 -34.00 27.55
CA SER A 394 25.05 -35.25 27.17
C SER A 394 24.61 -35.29 25.70
N ALA A 395 24.52 -34.14 25.01
CA ALA A 395 24.35 -34.09 23.55
C ALA A 395 25.48 -34.83 22.79
N ARG A 396 26.67 -35.00 23.40
CA ARG A 396 27.80 -35.78 22.84
C ARG A 396 27.43 -37.19 22.39
N TYR A 397 26.45 -37.82 23.04
CA TYR A 397 25.97 -39.16 22.68
C TYR A 397 25.16 -39.20 21.38
N LEU A 398 24.73 -38.03 20.87
CA LEU A 398 24.16 -37.86 19.54
C LEU A 398 25.21 -37.47 18.49
N ILE A 399 26.45 -37.15 18.88
CA ILE A 399 27.49 -36.58 18.01
C ILE A 399 28.49 -37.67 17.57
N ASP A 400 28.67 -37.84 16.26
CA ASP A 400 29.74 -38.64 15.67
C ASP A 400 31.05 -37.82 15.67
N ALA A 401 31.95 -38.15 16.60
CA ALA A 401 33.24 -37.48 16.76
C ALA A 401 34.12 -37.48 15.49
N ASN A 402 33.88 -38.38 14.52
CA ASN A 402 34.64 -38.45 13.27
C ASN A 402 34.16 -37.43 12.22
N THR A 403 32.91 -36.96 12.31
CA THR A 403 32.30 -36.03 11.33
C THR A 403 31.95 -34.67 11.93
N ALA A 404 31.89 -34.56 13.26
CA ALA A 404 31.54 -33.35 13.98
C ALA A 404 32.57 -32.23 13.80
N SER A 405 32.22 -31.23 12.99
CA SER A 405 33.05 -30.04 12.84
C SER A 405 32.80 -29.07 14.00
N ILE A 406 33.65 -29.14 15.03
CA ILE A 406 33.62 -28.20 16.17
C ILE A 406 33.81 -26.76 15.70
N LYS A 407 34.66 -26.51 14.69
CA LYS A 407 34.81 -25.17 14.08
C LYS A 407 33.50 -24.59 13.56
N LYS A 408 32.62 -25.42 12.97
CA LYS A 408 31.29 -24.99 12.51
C LYS A 408 30.32 -24.77 13.67
N LEU A 409 30.46 -25.53 14.76
CA LEU A 409 29.69 -25.30 15.99
C LEU A 409 30.06 -23.94 16.58
N ASN A 410 31.37 -23.65 16.74
CA ASN A 410 31.85 -22.35 17.23
C ASN A 410 31.33 -21.18 16.38
N SER A 411 31.32 -21.29 15.04
CA SER A 411 30.76 -20.23 14.18
C SER A 411 29.26 -20.00 14.36
N ILE A 412 28.48 -21.06 14.64
CA ILE A 412 27.04 -20.93 14.95
C ILE A 412 26.84 -20.12 16.23
N TYR A 413 27.56 -20.48 17.31
CA TYR A 413 27.47 -19.75 18.58
C TYR A 413 27.99 -18.31 18.45
N GLN A 414 29.07 -18.06 17.71
CA GLN A 414 29.61 -16.71 17.50
C GLN A 414 28.62 -15.81 16.75
N GLU A 415 28.01 -16.33 15.68
CA GLU A 415 27.00 -15.59 14.92
C GLU A 415 25.75 -15.33 15.78
N ALA A 416 25.26 -16.36 16.48
CA ALA A 416 24.13 -16.24 17.39
C ALA A 416 24.37 -15.26 18.54
N ALA A 417 25.57 -15.23 19.12
CA ALA A 417 25.93 -14.32 20.20
C ALA A 417 26.00 -12.86 19.73
N SER A 418 26.61 -12.63 18.56
CA SER A 418 26.65 -11.31 17.91
C SER A 418 25.25 -10.78 17.59
N VAL A 419 24.40 -11.64 17.00
CA VAL A 419 22.99 -11.29 16.72
C VAL A 419 22.22 -11.03 18.01
N SER A 420 22.31 -11.90 19.02
CA SER A 420 21.64 -11.71 20.30
C SER A 420 22.02 -10.39 20.97
N TYR A 421 23.32 -10.09 21.07
CA TYR A 421 23.80 -8.82 21.64
C TYR A 421 23.19 -7.61 20.90
N MET A 422 23.27 -7.61 19.57
CA MET A 422 22.71 -6.55 18.73
C MET A 422 21.21 -6.36 18.96
N LEU A 423 20.44 -7.44 19.07
CA LEU A 423 19.00 -7.37 19.35
C LEU A 423 18.72 -6.86 20.77
N TRP A 424 19.49 -7.28 21.77
CA TRP A 424 19.38 -6.76 23.13
C TRP A 424 19.78 -5.29 23.27
N THR A 425 20.47 -4.67 22.29
CA THR A 425 20.65 -3.20 22.25
C THR A 425 19.41 -2.43 21.80
N ARG A 426 18.35 -3.09 21.29
CA ARG A 426 17.06 -2.46 20.96
C ARG A 426 16.19 -2.32 22.21
N LYS A 427 15.24 -1.38 22.23
CA LYS A 427 14.37 -1.18 23.40
C LYS A 427 13.29 -2.25 23.57
N ILE A 428 13.03 -3.09 22.57
CA ILE A 428 12.10 -4.22 22.68
C ILE A 428 12.42 -5.16 23.87
N ALA A 429 11.41 -5.90 24.32
CA ALA A 429 11.63 -7.12 25.10
C ALA A 429 11.73 -8.32 24.15
N MET A 430 12.61 -9.28 24.44
CA MET A 430 12.58 -10.61 23.82
C MET A 430 12.11 -11.64 24.84
N ARG A 431 11.22 -12.55 24.43
CA ARG A 431 10.69 -13.65 25.25
C ARG A 431 10.85 -14.97 24.48
N LEU A 432 11.58 -15.88 25.10
CA LEU A 432 11.78 -17.23 24.60
C LEU A 432 10.71 -18.16 25.17
N GLU A 433 10.05 -18.91 24.30
CA GLU A 433 9.09 -19.95 24.66
C GLU A 433 9.63 -21.31 24.19
N THR A 434 9.82 -22.22 25.14
CA THR A 434 10.34 -23.58 24.97
C THR A 434 9.27 -24.61 25.34
N LEU A 435 9.55 -25.90 25.20
CA LEU A 435 8.57 -26.95 25.50
C LEU A 435 8.05 -26.85 26.94
N SER A 436 8.93 -26.57 27.90
CA SER A 436 8.57 -26.46 29.33
C SER A 436 7.74 -25.22 29.65
N THR A 437 7.92 -24.10 28.94
CA THR A 437 7.14 -22.87 29.18
C THR A 437 5.81 -22.87 28.43
N MET A 438 5.72 -23.57 27.30
CA MET A 438 4.47 -23.83 26.58
C MET A 438 3.57 -24.88 27.27
N GLY A 439 4.10 -25.66 28.21
CA GLY A 439 3.37 -26.68 28.96
C GLY A 439 3.09 -27.93 28.12
N SER A 440 1.83 -28.11 27.71
CA SER A 440 1.40 -29.20 26.82
C SER A 440 0.82 -28.63 25.53
N PRO A 441 1.66 -28.02 24.65
CA PRO A 441 1.15 -27.30 23.51
C PRO A 441 0.55 -28.25 22.47
N VAL A 442 -0.60 -27.81 21.96
CA VAL A 442 -1.37 -28.47 20.91
C VAL A 442 -1.20 -27.66 19.62
N PHE A 443 -1.10 -28.33 18.48
CA PHE A 443 -0.92 -27.66 17.21
C PHE A 443 -2.25 -27.16 16.62
N GLU A 444 -2.27 -25.87 16.34
CA GLU A 444 -3.34 -25.17 15.67
C GLU A 444 -2.76 -24.58 14.39
N VAL A 445 -3.34 -24.92 13.24
CA VAL A 445 -2.82 -24.57 11.90
C VAL A 445 -2.72 -23.05 11.70
N ASP A 446 -3.65 -22.31 12.30
CA ASP A 446 -3.80 -20.86 12.16
C ASP A 446 -3.04 -20.07 13.24
N ASP A 447 -2.28 -20.73 14.14
CA ASP A 447 -1.47 -20.04 15.15
C ASP A 447 -0.10 -19.62 14.58
N PRO A 448 0.16 -18.32 14.35
CA PRO A 448 1.41 -17.85 13.75
C PRO A 448 2.64 -18.05 14.64
N ARG A 449 2.46 -18.50 15.90
CA ARG A 449 3.55 -18.87 16.80
C ARG A 449 4.14 -20.25 16.50
N LEU A 450 3.42 -21.09 15.76
CA LEU A 450 3.79 -22.49 15.50
C LEU A 450 4.02 -22.71 14.00
N LYS A 451 5.05 -23.51 13.67
CA LYS A 451 5.35 -23.91 12.30
C LYS A 451 5.68 -25.40 12.26
N PRO A 452 5.01 -26.22 11.44
CA PRO A 452 5.37 -27.63 11.31
C PRO A 452 6.78 -27.78 10.71
N HIS A 453 7.57 -28.72 11.25
CA HIS A 453 8.88 -29.08 10.72
C HIS A 453 8.75 -29.71 9.33
N ALA A 454 9.69 -29.48 8.42
CA ALA A 454 9.66 -29.95 7.03
C ALA A 454 9.74 -31.49 6.81
N MET A 455 9.56 -32.30 7.86
CA MET A 455 9.30 -33.75 7.77
C MET A 455 7.86 -34.12 8.10
N VAL A 456 7.04 -33.11 8.40
CA VAL A 456 5.62 -33.18 8.68
C VAL A 456 4.95 -32.40 7.56
N HIS A 457 4.04 -33.03 6.83
CA HIS A 457 3.22 -32.36 5.82
C HIS A 457 1.79 -32.32 6.36
N PRO A 458 1.29 -31.19 6.88
CA PRO A 458 -0.07 -31.12 7.42
C PRO A 458 -1.12 -31.46 6.38
N ASP A 459 -0.90 -31.08 5.12
CA ASP A 459 -1.83 -31.31 4.02
C ASP A 459 -1.95 -32.79 3.60
N ASP A 460 -1.04 -33.68 4.05
CA ASP A 460 -1.17 -35.13 3.90
C ASP A 460 -2.24 -35.73 4.85
N HIS A 461 -2.83 -34.91 5.74
CA HIS A 461 -3.79 -35.35 6.75
C HIS A 461 -5.12 -34.57 6.70
N ASN A 462 -6.24 -35.30 6.74
CA ASN A 462 -7.60 -34.72 6.68
C ASN A 462 -7.90 -33.71 7.81
N ASP A 463 -7.28 -33.88 8.98
CA ASP A 463 -7.40 -32.98 10.14
C ASP A 463 -6.39 -31.83 10.11
N LYS A 464 -5.49 -31.78 9.12
CA LYS A 464 -4.31 -30.91 9.06
C LYS A 464 -3.46 -30.92 10.33
N LEU A 465 -3.47 -32.03 11.07
CA LEU A 465 -2.85 -32.18 12.39
C LEU A 465 -3.42 -31.26 13.48
N LYS A 466 -4.55 -30.59 13.24
CA LYS A 466 -5.21 -29.70 14.20
C LYS A 466 -5.59 -30.47 15.46
N GLY A 467 -5.34 -29.89 16.64
CA GLY A 467 -5.64 -30.54 17.91
C GLY A 467 -4.64 -31.63 18.32
N ARG A 468 -3.55 -31.88 17.55
CA ARG A 468 -2.54 -32.87 17.93
C ARG A 468 -1.49 -32.31 18.89
N GLN A 469 -1.11 -33.12 19.87
CA GLN A 469 -0.08 -32.79 20.84
C GLN A 469 1.30 -32.71 20.17
N ILE A 470 2.04 -31.63 20.45
CA ILE A 470 3.41 -31.46 19.95
C ILE A 470 4.34 -32.40 20.70
N THR A 471 5.06 -33.25 19.97
CA THR A 471 5.97 -34.25 20.55
C THR A 471 7.42 -33.79 20.62
N LEU A 472 7.82 -32.81 19.79
CA LEU A 472 9.17 -32.25 19.76
C LEU A 472 9.13 -30.79 19.29
N ILE A 473 9.86 -29.92 20.00
CA ILE A 473 10.20 -28.56 19.53
C ILE A 473 11.62 -28.56 18.98
N VAL A 474 11.74 -28.42 17.65
CA VAL A 474 12.99 -28.43 16.89
C VAL A 474 13.69 -27.07 16.93
N HIS A 475 12.92 -25.99 16.94
CA HIS A 475 13.42 -24.64 17.24
C HIS A 475 12.42 -23.95 18.17
N PRO A 476 12.87 -23.33 19.29
CA PRO A 476 11.99 -22.56 20.18
C PRO A 476 11.26 -21.39 19.49
N LEU A 477 10.18 -20.92 20.10
CA LEU A 477 9.48 -19.69 19.69
C LEU A 477 10.20 -18.48 20.29
N LEU A 478 10.52 -17.49 19.47
CA LEU A 478 11.00 -16.18 19.91
C LEU A 478 9.96 -15.12 19.60
N GLN A 479 9.37 -14.57 20.66
CA GLN A 479 8.47 -13.43 20.60
C GLN A 479 9.20 -12.15 21.01
N VAL A 480 8.74 -11.02 20.48
CA VAL A 480 9.15 -9.70 20.92
C VAL A 480 7.97 -8.83 21.31
N TYR A 481 8.21 -7.93 22.26
CA TYR A 481 7.21 -7.00 22.77
C TYR A 481 7.76 -5.58 22.68
N GLY A 482 6.86 -4.67 22.31
CA GLY A 482 7.17 -3.25 22.16
C GLY A 482 7.98 -2.86 20.93
N THR A 483 8.29 -1.55 20.87
CA THR A 483 8.94 -0.87 19.73
C THR A 483 10.36 -0.37 20.07
N ASP A 484 11.08 0.16 19.07
CA ASP A 484 12.42 0.73 19.28
C ASP A 484 12.41 2.08 20.02
N GLU A 485 11.26 2.75 20.07
CA GLU A 485 11.00 3.92 20.91
C GLU A 485 10.89 3.53 22.38
N GLY A 486 10.52 2.27 22.66
CA GLY A 486 10.36 1.69 23.98
C GLY A 486 8.94 1.79 24.52
N LYS A 487 7.95 1.47 23.68
CA LYS A 487 6.50 1.53 23.96
C LYS A 487 5.80 0.25 23.50
N ASP A 488 4.49 0.11 23.74
CA ASP A 488 3.61 -0.97 23.23
C ASP A 488 4.03 -2.40 23.64
N TYR A 489 4.50 -2.57 24.89
CA TYR A 489 4.88 -3.89 25.43
C TYR A 489 3.71 -4.84 25.71
N ASP A 490 2.46 -4.38 25.51
CA ASP A 490 1.25 -5.19 25.52
C ASP A 490 1.11 -6.07 24.27
N LYS A 491 1.77 -5.70 23.16
CA LYS A 491 1.63 -6.37 21.85
C LYS A 491 2.79 -7.31 21.58
N ALA A 492 2.48 -8.61 21.52
CA ALA A 492 3.42 -9.64 21.08
C ALA A 492 3.55 -9.66 19.55
N ARG A 493 4.79 -9.75 19.04
CA ARG A 493 5.11 -10.04 17.64
C ARG A 493 5.97 -11.30 17.58
N VAL A 494 5.77 -12.15 16.59
CA VAL A 494 6.57 -13.37 16.39
C VAL A 494 7.75 -13.03 15.48
N TRP A 495 8.97 -13.27 15.95
CA TRP A 495 10.19 -13.19 15.13
C TRP A 495 10.63 -14.54 14.59
N VAL A 496 10.53 -15.57 15.43
CA VAL A 496 10.83 -16.94 15.05
C VAL A 496 9.68 -17.82 15.57
N PRO A 497 8.81 -18.38 14.71
CA PRO A 497 7.81 -19.34 15.16
C PRO A 497 8.50 -20.62 15.62
N ALA A 498 7.94 -21.31 16.63
CA ALA A 498 8.48 -22.60 17.05
C ALA A 498 8.33 -23.62 15.91
N GLU A 499 9.44 -24.26 15.54
CA GLU A 499 9.42 -25.37 14.58
C GLU A 499 9.07 -26.66 15.33
N VAL A 500 7.89 -27.24 15.07
CA VAL A 500 7.32 -28.35 15.84
C VAL A 500 7.20 -29.64 15.04
N TRP A 501 7.37 -30.79 15.69
CA TRP A 501 7.28 -32.12 15.08
C TRP A 501 6.32 -33.05 15.85
N PHE A 502 5.70 -33.96 15.11
CA PHE A 502 4.64 -34.86 15.57
C PHE A 502 4.93 -36.31 15.19
N GLU A 503 4.53 -37.23 16.05
CA GLU A 503 4.32 -38.63 15.71
C GLU A 503 3.19 -38.75 14.65
N THR A 504 3.55 -38.90 13.38
CA THR A 504 2.64 -39.31 12.32
C THR A 504 2.37 -40.81 12.44
N ARG A 505 1.17 -41.17 12.91
CA ARG A 505 0.67 -42.56 12.95
C ARG A 505 0.19 -43.03 11.58
#